data_AF-R6P6S8-F1
#
_entry.id   AF-R6P6S8-F1
#
_cell.length_a   1.000
_cell.length_b   1.000
_cell.length_c   1.000
_cell.angle_alpha   90.00
_cell.angle_beta   90.00
_cell.angle_gamma   90.00
#
_symmetry.space_group_name_H-M   'P 1'
#
loop_
_entity.id
_entity.type
_entity.pdbx_description
1 polymer ?
#
loop_
_entity_poly.entity_id
_entity_poly.type
_entity_poly.pdbx_seq_one_letter_code
_entity_poly.pdbx_strand_id
1 'polypeptide(L)'
;MYKTNELSSLFDVSTNTIRRYEDYGYISPSRDDENNYRHYSEEDIDKLVYVSKSRGFGFSHTDISDMTKASIYDLVDIYEKRNLEFDEEIKLLQEKKNRLKNDLKLLINCRDNVGRFIVYPNVDYTFMVYKKDGKTFMDNEHVSLLKKFIQHQPFVQQIYYYDETCPDSIFIGLGIKTIYIKDESIFSNTYTKRFLRNKKSLFYYGKSPYDANYFIDEKKPLKETKLYKTIFDYMQKYNYKQNGEIYMFTTASSIEDGNLYRYFITVVPIE
;
A
#
# COMPACT_ATOMS: atom_id res chain seq x y z
N MET A 1 28.76 40.31 4.16
CA MET A 1 29.44 39.31 3.32
C MET A 1 29.78 38.12 4.19
N TYR A 2 29.53 36.91 3.69
CA TYR A 2 29.60 35.66 4.45
C TYR A 2 30.65 34.73 3.86
N LYS A 3 31.32 33.93 4.68
CA LYS A 3 32.26 32.88 4.25
C LYS A 3 31.53 31.55 4.05
N THR A 4 32.14 30.64 3.29
CA THR A 4 31.56 29.30 3.02
C THR A 4 31.22 28.53 4.32
N ASN A 5 32.05 28.64 5.36
CA ASN A 5 31.80 27.97 6.64
C ASN A 5 30.61 28.58 7.40
N GLU A 6 30.36 29.88 7.24
CA GLU A 6 29.23 30.56 7.86
C GLU A 6 27.93 30.13 7.18
N LEU A 7 27.89 30.07 5.84
CA LEU A 7 26.74 29.54 5.10
C LEU A 7 26.51 28.05 5.40
N SER A 8 27.58 27.25 5.43
CA SER A 8 27.51 25.83 5.80
C SER A 8 26.87 25.64 7.18
N SER A 9 27.25 26.48 8.15
CA SER A 9 26.68 26.45 9.51
C SER A 9 25.23 26.96 9.54
N LEU A 10 24.93 28.05 8.82
CA LEU A 10 23.61 28.68 8.80
C LEU A 10 22.53 27.79 8.18
N PHE A 11 22.88 27.08 7.11
CA PHE A 11 21.95 26.20 6.40
C PHE A 11 22.03 24.73 6.84
N ASP A 12 22.88 24.41 7.83
CA ASP A 12 23.15 23.04 8.30
C ASP A 12 23.45 22.06 7.16
N VAL A 13 24.35 22.48 6.26
CA VAL A 13 24.79 21.68 5.11
C VAL A 13 26.29 21.64 5.02
N SER A 14 26.84 20.60 4.39
CA SER A 14 28.27 20.52 4.15
C SER A 14 28.77 21.67 3.28
N THR A 15 30.04 22.07 3.44
CA THR A 15 30.69 23.03 2.54
C THR A 15 30.69 22.56 1.07
N ASN A 16 30.69 21.24 0.84
CA ASN A 16 30.50 20.67 -0.50
C ASN A 16 29.10 20.92 -1.06
N THR A 17 28.06 20.96 -0.22
CA THR A 17 26.70 21.32 -0.65
C THR A 17 26.63 22.78 -1.07
N ILE A 18 27.29 23.69 -0.34
CA ILE A 18 27.41 25.10 -0.73
C ILE A 18 28.09 25.21 -2.11
N ARG A 19 29.18 24.47 -2.35
CA ARG A 19 29.83 24.41 -3.67
C ARG A 19 28.89 23.88 -4.76
N ARG A 20 28.08 22.87 -4.46
CA ARG A 20 27.08 22.39 -5.43
C ARG A 20 26.04 23.45 -5.77
N TYR A 21 25.65 24.30 -4.81
CA TYR A 21 24.77 25.44 -5.11
C TYR A 21 25.45 26.50 -5.99
N GLU A 22 26.78 26.67 -5.89
CA GLU A 22 27.56 27.44 -6.87
C GLU A 22 27.51 26.77 -8.26
N ASP A 23 27.74 25.45 -8.33
CA ASP A 23 27.74 24.69 -9.58
C ASP A 23 26.36 24.72 -10.27
N TYR A 24 25.28 24.72 -9.49
CA TYR A 24 23.91 24.90 -9.98
C TYR A 24 23.59 26.35 -10.38
N GLY A 25 24.51 27.29 -10.15
CA GLY A 25 24.33 28.70 -10.47
C GLY A 25 23.35 29.44 -9.55
N TYR A 26 23.02 28.88 -8.38
CA TYR A 26 22.12 29.54 -7.44
C TYR A 26 22.78 30.69 -6.70
N ILE A 27 24.08 30.58 -6.46
CA ILE A 27 24.90 31.59 -5.79
C ILE A 27 26.20 31.78 -6.54
N SER A 28 26.81 32.95 -6.39
CA SER A 28 28.08 33.25 -7.05
C SER A 28 28.99 34.03 -6.09
N PRO A 29 30.00 33.38 -5.48
CA PRO A 29 30.86 34.07 -4.53
C PRO A 29 31.74 35.10 -5.24
N SER A 30 31.92 36.25 -4.60
CA SER A 30 33.09 37.08 -4.85
C SER A 30 34.31 36.47 -4.17
N ARG A 31 35.50 36.85 -4.63
CA ARG A 31 36.76 36.46 -3.99
C ARG A 31 37.41 37.69 -3.40
N ASP A 32 37.94 37.54 -2.20
CA ASP A 32 38.74 38.57 -1.54
C ASP A 32 40.09 38.71 -2.25
N ASP A 33 40.45 39.95 -2.58
CA ASP A 33 41.65 40.29 -3.36
C ASP A 33 42.95 39.98 -2.60
N GLU A 34 42.94 39.93 -1.27
CA GLU A 34 44.14 39.72 -0.45
C GLU A 34 44.43 38.25 -0.17
N ASN A 35 43.38 37.44 0.01
CA ASN A 35 43.52 36.07 0.53
C ASN A 35 42.77 35.02 -0.31
N ASN A 36 42.09 35.43 -1.39
CA ASN A 36 41.39 34.58 -2.36
C ASN A 36 40.28 33.69 -1.72
N TYR A 37 39.81 34.04 -0.52
CA TYR A 37 38.69 33.34 0.12
C TYR A 37 37.35 33.73 -0.53
N ARG A 38 36.40 32.80 -0.50
CA ARG A 38 35.04 33.00 -1.02
C ARG A 38 34.22 33.85 -0.05
N HIS A 39 33.56 34.87 -0.60
CA HIS A 39 32.60 35.71 0.09
C HIS A 39 31.27 35.72 -0.65
N TYR A 40 30.18 35.56 0.08
CA TYR A 40 28.82 35.58 -0.44
C TYR A 40 28.11 36.83 0.06
N SER A 41 27.26 37.38 -0.78
CA SER A 41 26.45 38.57 -0.49
C SER A 41 25.20 38.23 0.32
N GLU A 42 24.47 39.24 0.79
CA GLU A 42 23.12 39.05 1.32
C GLU A 42 22.17 38.47 0.25
N GLU A 43 22.34 38.87 -1.02
CA GLU A 43 21.53 38.37 -2.14
C GLU A 43 21.75 36.86 -2.34
N ASP A 44 22.98 36.36 -2.17
CA ASP A 44 23.25 34.93 -2.22
C ASP A 44 22.55 34.18 -1.08
N ILE A 45 22.43 34.79 0.10
CA ILE A 45 21.66 34.20 1.21
C ILE A 45 20.18 34.14 0.83
N ASP A 46 19.60 35.22 0.30
CA ASP A 46 18.19 35.24 -0.12
C ASP A 46 17.91 34.15 -1.16
N LYS A 47 18.82 33.96 -2.12
CA LYS A 47 18.75 32.88 -3.10
C LYS A 47 18.82 31.50 -2.44
N LEU A 48 19.71 31.28 -1.47
CA LEU A 48 19.78 30.00 -0.75
C LEU A 48 18.55 29.74 0.12
N VAL A 49 17.99 30.77 0.76
CA VAL A 49 16.72 30.67 1.49
C VAL A 49 15.60 30.27 0.52
N TYR A 50 15.55 30.87 -0.67
CA TYR A 50 14.58 30.51 -1.71
C TYR A 50 14.74 29.05 -2.19
N VAL A 51 15.98 28.61 -2.45
CA VAL A 51 16.29 27.22 -2.84
C VAL A 51 15.88 26.26 -1.74
N SER A 52 16.25 26.54 -0.48
CA SER A 52 15.91 25.71 0.68
C SER A 52 14.39 25.59 0.86
N LYS A 53 13.66 26.70 0.79
CA LYS A 53 12.19 26.74 0.82
C LYS A 53 11.57 25.90 -0.29
N SER A 54 12.04 26.09 -1.54
CA SER A 54 11.51 25.37 -2.70
C SER A 54 11.79 23.86 -2.63
N ARG A 55 12.98 23.46 -2.15
CA ARG A 55 13.29 22.06 -1.84
C ARG A 55 12.41 21.50 -0.74
N GLY A 56 12.07 22.30 0.27
CA GLY A 56 11.12 21.96 1.33
C GLY A 56 9.71 21.65 0.81
N PHE A 57 9.30 22.30 -0.29
CA PHE A 57 8.04 21.97 -0.98
C PHE A 57 8.15 20.78 -1.94
N GLY A 58 9.34 20.19 -2.10
CA GLY A 58 9.57 19.01 -2.94
C GLY A 58 10.01 19.32 -4.38
N PHE A 59 10.11 20.59 -4.79
CA PHE A 59 10.57 20.97 -6.14
C PHE A 59 12.00 20.51 -6.40
N SER A 60 12.26 19.90 -7.55
CA SER A 60 13.59 19.44 -7.95
C SER A 60 14.55 20.60 -8.26
N HIS A 61 15.86 20.33 -8.35
CA HIS A 61 16.84 21.36 -8.71
C HIS A 61 16.61 21.92 -10.13
N THR A 62 16.07 21.11 -11.03
CA THR A 62 15.65 21.54 -12.37
C THR A 62 14.45 22.49 -12.29
N ASP A 63 13.42 22.15 -11.51
CA ASP A 63 12.25 23.02 -11.32
C ASP A 63 12.67 24.39 -10.74
N ILE A 64 13.54 24.38 -9.73
CA ILE A 64 14.01 25.61 -9.07
C ILE A 64 14.77 26.52 -10.05
N SER A 65 15.58 25.95 -10.94
CA SER A 65 16.30 26.71 -11.97
C SER A 65 15.35 27.38 -12.98
N ASP A 66 14.21 26.76 -13.27
CA ASP A 66 13.21 27.35 -14.16
C ASP A 66 12.37 28.39 -13.41
N MET A 67 12.02 28.12 -12.15
CA MET A 67 11.28 29.04 -11.28
C MET A 67 12.03 30.35 -11.03
N THR A 68 13.36 30.35 -10.93
CA THR A 68 14.13 31.60 -10.73
C THR A 68 14.08 32.54 -11.92
N LYS A 69 13.70 32.05 -13.11
CA LYS A 69 13.55 32.82 -14.35
C LYS A 69 12.09 33.09 -14.72
N ALA A 70 11.16 32.51 -13.97
CA ALA A 70 9.73 32.54 -14.24
C ALA A 70 9.12 33.90 -13.87
N SER A 71 8.03 34.29 -14.54
CA SER A 71 7.26 35.46 -14.15
C SER A 71 6.45 35.18 -12.88
N ILE A 72 5.94 36.22 -12.23
CA ILE A 72 5.06 36.04 -11.06
C ILE A 72 3.79 35.25 -11.41
N TYR A 73 3.28 35.38 -12.64
CA TYR A 73 2.10 34.64 -13.09
C TYR A 73 2.42 33.14 -13.23
N ASP A 74 3.55 32.79 -13.84
CA ASP A 74 4.00 31.40 -13.95
C ASP A 74 4.25 30.77 -12.56
N LEU A 75 4.82 31.55 -11.63
CA LEU A 75 5.06 31.10 -10.26
C LEU A 75 3.76 30.80 -9.51
N VAL A 76 2.70 31.60 -9.72
CA VAL A 76 1.37 31.31 -9.15
C VAL A 76 0.88 29.95 -9.64
N ASP A 77 0.92 29.71 -10.95
CA ASP A 77 0.47 28.45 -11.55
C ASP A 77 1.28 27.24 -11.04
N ILE A 78 2.60 27.38 -10.92
CA ILE A 78 3.49 26.34 -10.38
C ILE A 78 3.14 26.01 -8.92
N TYR A 79 2.92 27.03 -8.10
CA TYR A 79 2.58 26.83 -6.68
C TYR A 79 1.18 26.25 -6.50
N GLU A 80 0.19 26.70 -7.28
CA GLU A 80 -1.17 26.14 -7.25
C GLU A 80 -1.16 24.66 -7.63
N LYS A 81 -0.42 24.30 -8.69
CA LYS A 81 -0.25 22.90 -9.09
C LYS A 81 0.37 22.07 -7.97
N ARG A 82 1.46 22.55 -7.35
CA ARG A 82 2.11 21.80 -6.26
C ARG A 82 1.20 21.68 -5.03
N ASN A 83 0.39 22.70 -4.76
CA ASN A 83 -0.59 22.64 -3.68
C ASN A 83 -1.66 21.56 -3.93
N LEU A 84 -2.15 21.43 -5.17
CA LEU A 84 -3.07 20.34 -5.55
C LEU A 84 -2.42 18.96 -5.40
N GLU A 85 -1.14 18.82 -5.78
CA GLU A 85 -0.39 17.58 -5.57
C GLU A 85 -0.27 17.23 -4.08
N PHE A 86 -0.07 18.23 -3.20
CA PHE A 86 -0.10 18.01 -1.75
C PHE A 86 -1.46 17.51 -1.25
N ASP A 87 -2.56 18.02 -1.78
CA ASP A 87 -3.90 17.53 -1.42
C ASP A 87 -4.07 16.05 -1.78
N GLU A 88 -3.54 15.62 -2.93
CA GLU A 88 -3.52 14.21 -3.33
C GLU A 88 -2.63 13.35 -2.42
N GLU A 89 -1.43 13.84 -2.08
CA GLU A 89 -0.50 13.19 -1.16
C GLU A 89 -1.13 13.02 0.24
N ILE A 90 -1.78 14.07 0.76
CA ILE A 90 -2.50 14.06 2.05
C ILE A 90 -3.62 13.03 2.02
N LYS A 91 -4.43 13.01 0.96
CA LYS A 91 -5.52 12.05 0.79
C LYS A 91 -4.98 10.61 0.82
N LEU A 92 -3.92 10.33 0.07
CA LEU A 92 -3.29 9.01 0.03
C LEU A 92 -2.72 8.61 1.41
N LEU A 93 -2.09 9.54 2.13
CA LEU A 93 -1.58 9.28 3.47
C LEU A 93 -2.71 8.99 4.47
N GLN A 94 -3.83 9.69 4.37
CA GLN A 94 -5.03 9.41 5.18
C GLN A 94 -5.59 8.01 4.88
N GLU A 95 -5.68 7.62 3.61
CA GLU A 95 -6.11 6.28 3.20
C GLU A 95 -5.15 5.20 3.76
N LYS A 96 -3.83 5.39 3.63
CA LYS A 96 -2.81 4.49 4.20
C LYS A 96 -2.92 4.37 5.73
N LYS A 97 -3.12 5.49 6.44
CA LYS A 97 -3.33 5.51 7.89
C LYS A 97 -4.59 4.73 8.28
N ASN A 98 -5.68 4.90 7.53
CA ASN A 98 -6.93 4.18 7.75
C ASN A 98 -6.76 2.66 7.48
N ARG A 99 -6.02 2.29 6.43
CA ARG A 99 -5.66 0.89 6.17
C ARG A 99 -4.87 0.30 7.34
N LEU A 100 -3.80 0.95 7.78
CA LEU A 100 -2.99 0.48 8.91
C LEU A 100 -3.82 0.34 10.21
N LYS A 101 -4.70 1.29 10.49
CA LYS A 101 -5.62 1.22 11.65
C LYS A 101 -6.57 0.02 11.55
N ASN A 102 -7.07 -0.30 10.35
CA ASN A 102 -7.91 -1.46 10.14
C ASN A 102 -7.13 -2.76 10.31
N ASP A 103 -5.89 -2.82 9.81
CA ASP A 103 -5.02 -3.99 9.95
C ASP A 103 -4.70 -4.26 11.42
N LEU A 104 -4.44 -3.21 12.20
CA LEU A 104 -4.26 -3.33 13.65
C LEU A 104 -5.50 -3.97 14.32
N LYS A 105 -6.72 -3.54 13.95
CA LYS A 105 -7.95 -4.16 14.48
C LYS A 105 -8.06 -5.63 14.09
N LEU A 106 -7.71 -5.99 12.86
CA LEU A 106 -7.73 -7.38 12.41
C LEU A 106 -6.71 -8.22 13.17
N LEU A 107 -5.50 -7.70 13.39
CA LEU A 107 -4.46 -8.36 14.19
C LEU A 107 -4.87 -8.57 15.64
N ILE A 108 -5.46 -7.56 16.29
CA ILE A 108 -5.99 -7.69 17.65
C ILE A 108 -7.05 -8.78 17.72
N ASN A 109 -7.99 -8.80 16.76
CA ASN A 109 -8.99 -9.86 16.72
C ASN A 109 -8.39 -11.25 16.47
N CYS A 110 -7.38 -11.36 15.59
CA CYS A 110 -6.65 -12.61 15.40
C CYS A 110 -5.93 -13.07 16.67
N ARG A 111 -5.38 -12.16 17.47
CA ARG A 111 -4.73 -12.48 18.76
C ARG A 111 -5.76 -12.96 19.80
N ASP A 112 -6.88 -12.25 19.92
CA ASP A 112 -7.81 -12.41 21.05
C ASP A 112 -8.95 -13.40 20.78
N ASN A 113 -9.22 -13.72 19.52
CA ASN A 113 -10.39 -14.50 19.10
C ASN A 113 -10.06 -15.75 18.27
N VAL A 114 -8.83 -16.28 18.37
CA VAL A 114 -8.46 -17.54 17.70
C VAL A 114 -9.50 -18.64 17.99
N GLY A 115 -9.97 -19.31 16.94
CA GLY A 115 -10.96 -20.38 17.01
C GLY A 115 -12.39 -19.90 17.17
N ARG A 116 -12.64 -18.58 17.21
CA ARG A 116 -13.99 -18.02 17.35
C ARG A 116 -14.52 -17.52 16.02
N PHE A 117 -15.86 -17.48 15.97
CA PHE A 117 -16.62 -16.88 14.89
C PHE A 117 -17.26 -15.59 15.38
N ILE A 118 -17.20 -14.53 14.56
CA ILE A 118 -17.84 -13.24 14.84
C ILE A 118 -18.58 -12.78 13.59
N VAL A 119 -19.79 -12.26 13.75
CA VAL A 119 -20.57 -11.71 12.64
C VAL A 119 -20.26 -10.22 12.48
N TYR A 120 -19.80 -9.82 11.30
CA TYR A 120 -19.57 -8.42 10.95
C TYR A 120 -20.21 -8.07 9.60
N PRO A 121 -20.54 -6.78 9.36
CA PRO A 121 -20.82 -6.32 8.01
C PRO A 121 -19.57 -6.48 7.15
N ASN A 122 -19.74 -6.98 5.93
CA ASN A 122 -18.66 -7.09 4.97
C ASN A 122 -18.56 -5.83 4.08
N VAL A 123 -17.40 -5.65 3.47
CA VAL A 123 -17.16 -4.58 2.48
C VAL A 123 -16.90 -5.19 1.12
N ASP A 124 -17.14 -4.41 0.07
CA ASP A 124 -16.89 -4.87 -1.29
C ASP A 124 -15.38 -5.10 -1.51
N TYR A 125 -15.08 -6.24 -2.08
CA TYR A 125 -13.72 -6.64 -2.44
C TYR A 125 -13.64 -7.00 -3.92
N THR A 126 -12.51 -6.63 -4.52
CA THR A 126 -12.17 -7.04 -5.88
C THR A 126 -10.93 -7.92 -5.82
N PHE A 127 -10.98 -9.02 -6.57
CA PHE A 127 -10.00 -10.08 -6.54
C PHE A 127 -9.53 -10.40 -7.95
N MET A 128 -8.23 -10.58 -8.12
CA MET A 128 -7.63 -11.06 -9.36
C MET A 128 -6.94 -12.39 -9.10
N VAL A 129 -7.46 -13.45 -9.70
CA VAL A 129 -6.99 -14.81 -9.45
C VAL A 129 -5.84 -15.16 -10.38
N TYR A 130 -4.70 -15.54 -9.83
CA TYR A 130 -3.51 -15.93 -10.59
C TYR A 130 -3.13 -17.40 -10.48
N LYS A 131 -3.81 -18.18 -9.63
CA LYS A 131 -3.53 -19.61 -9.48
C LYS A 131 -4.79 -20.38 -9.10
N LYS A 132 -4.94 -21.59 -9.64
CA LYS A 132 -5.99 -22.58 -9.32
C LYS A 132 -5.34 -23.94 -9.17
N ASP A 133 -5.61 -24.64 -8.07
CA ASP A 133 -5.22 -26.05 -7.87
C ASP A 133 -3.74 -26.31 -8.22
N GLY A 134 -2.83 -25.50 -7.68
CA GLY A 134 -1.40 -25.61 -7.97
C GLY A 134 -0.94 -24.94 -9.27
N LYS A 135 -1.80 -24.77 -10.27
CA LYS A 135 -1.49 -24.21 -11.59
C LYS A 135 -1.61 -22.68 -11.60
N THR A 136 -0.54 -22.01 -12.01
CA THR A 136 -0.49 -20.54 -12.16
C THR A 136 -0.91 -20.12 -13.58
N PHE A 137 -1.67 -19.03 -13.69
CA PHE A 137 -2.07 -18.40 -14.95
C PHE A 137 -1.25 -17.11 -15.12
N MET A 138 -0.40 -17.02 -16.15
CA MET A 138 0.54 -15.90 -16.34
C MET A 138 0.69 -15.51 -17.83
N ASP A 139 -0.40 -15.44 -18.58
CA ASP A 139 -0.33 -14.82 -19.91
C ASP A 139 -0.05 -13.31 -19.83
N ASN A 140 0.33 -12.70 -20.95
CA ASN A 140 0.80 -11.32 -20.99
C ASN A 140 -0.27 -10.31 -20.53
N GLU A 141 -1.54 -10.54 -20.89
CA GLU A 141 -2.65 -9.66 -20.50
C GLU A 141 -2.85 -9.73 -18.99
N HIS A 142 -2.89 -10.95 -18.44
CA HIS A 142 -3.05 -11.16 -17.02
C HIS A 142 -1.90 -10.56 -16.19
N VAL A 143 -0.64 -10.75 -16.62
CA VAL A 143 0.52 -10.17 -15.93
C VAL A 143 0.45 -8.64 -15.94
N SER A 144 -0.01 -8.03 -17.03
CA SER A 144 -0.21 -6.58 -17.10
C SER A 144 -1.25 -6.10 -16.09
N LEU A 145 -2.37 -6.80 -15.97
CA LEU A 145 -3.43 -6.50 -15.01
C LEU A 145 -2.98 -6.72 -13.55
N LEU A 146 -2.22 -7.77 -13.27
CA LEU A 146 -1.64 -8.02 -11.94
C LEU A 146 -0.68 -6.91 -11.52
N LYS A 147 0.12 -6.37 -12.46
CA LYS A 147 0.99 -5.21 -12.20
C LYS A 147 0.17 -3.98 -11.80
N LYS A 148 -0.94 -3.70 -12.49
CA LYS A 148 -1.86 -2.61 -12.11
C LYS A 148 -2.42 -2.82 -10.69
N PHE A 149 -2.79 -4.05 -10.33
CA PHE A 149 -3.20 -4.37 -8.97
C PHE A 149 -2.10 -4.04 -7.97
N ILE A 150 -0.89 -4.59 -8.15
CA ILE A 150 0.24 -4.42 -7.24
C ILE A 150 0.64 -2.95 -7.06
N GLN A 151 0.44 -2.08 -8.04
CA GLN A 151 0.68 -0.64 -7.90
C GLN A 151 -0.20 0.03 -6.81
N HIS A 152 -1.29 -0.61 -6.38
CA HIS A 152 -2.14 -0.14 -5.28
C HIS A 152 -1.65 -0.57 -3.88
N GLN A 153 -0.40 -1.03 -3.71
CA GLN A 153 0.15 -1.25 -2.36
C GLN A 153 0.09 0.06 -1.53
N PRO A 154 -0.22 0.00 -0.21
CA PRO A 154 -0.33 -1.16 0.67
C PRO A 154 -1.75 -1.77 0.79
N PHE A 155 -2.66 -1.45 -0.14
CA PHE A 155 -4.06 -1.86 -0.04
C PHE A 155 -4.34 -3.28 -0.57
N VAL A 156 -3.35 -3.87 -1.24
CA VAL A 156 -3.44 -5.21 -1.85
C VAL A 156 -2.90 -6.27 -0.90
N GLN A 157 -3.63 -7.37 -0.76
CA GLN A 157 -3.23 -8.53 0.03
C GLN A 157 -3.45 -9.82 -0.75
N GLN A 158 -2.71 -10.87 -0.40
CA GLN A 158 -2.99 -12.20 -0.93
C GLN A 158 -4.29 -12.73 -0.33
N ILE A 159 -5.09 -13.36 -1.19
CA ILE A 159 -6.35 -14.00 -0.80
C ILE A 159 -6.40 -15.43 -1.32
N TYR A 160 -7.16 -16.24 -0.60
CA TYR A 160 -7.59 -17.55 -1.01
C TYR A 160 -9.09 -17.47 -1.25
N TYR A 161 -9.52 -17.92 -2.41
CA TYR A 161 -10.89 -17.82 -2.86
C TYR A 161 -11.42 -19.22 -3.16
N TYR A 162 -12.69 -19.43 -2.80
CA TYR A 162 -13.34 -20.71 -2.91
C TYR A 162 -14.68 -20.54 -3.60
N ASP A 163 -14.76 -21.14 -4.78
CA ASP A 163 -15.91 -20.98 -5.67
C ASP A 163 -16.95 -22.06 -5.35
N GLU A 164 -18.19 -21.66 -5.06
CA GLU A 164 -19.28 -22.62 -4.80
C GLU A 164 -19.53 -23.55 -6.00
N THR A 165 -19.26 -23.08 -7.23
CA THR A 165 -19.41 -23.87 -8.45
C THR A 165 -18.29 -24.89 -8.65
N CYS A 166 -17.16 -24.72 -7.95
CA CYS A 166 -16.00 -25.62 -7.98
C CYS A 166 -15.59 -25.95 -6.53
N PRO A 167 -16.41 -26.71 -5.78
CA PRO A 167 -16.27 -26.86 -4.33
C PRO A 167 -14.98 -27.55 -3.87
N ASP A 168 -14.28 -28.24 -4.77
CA ASP A 168 -13.01 -28.91 -4.51
C ASP A 168 -11.79 -28.14 -5.03
N SER A 169 -12.00 -26.96 -5.63
CA SER A 169 -10.92 -26.13 -6.16
C SER A 169 -10.57 -24.97 -5.23
N ILE A 170 -9.29 -24.63 -5.19
CA ILE A 170 -8.77 -23.47 -4.47
C ILE A 170 -8.13 -22.52 -5.45
N PHE A 171 -8.55 -21.27 -5.34
CA PHE A 171 -8.01 -20.17 -6.10
C PHE A 171 -7.14 -19.30 -5.20
N ILE A 172 -6.00 -18.86 -5.72
CA ILE A 172 -5.11 -17.92 -5.06
C ILE A 172 -5.04 -16.67 -5.92
N GLY A 173 -5.21 -15.52 -5.28
CA GLY A 173 -5.28 -14.24 -5.96
C GLY A 173 -4.75 -13.09 -5.14
N LEU A 174 -4.82 -11.91 -5.73
CA LEU A 174 -4.62 -10.63 -5.07
C LEU A 174 -5.98 -9.99 -4.82
N GLY A 175 -6.14 -9.40 -3.65
CA GLY A 175 -7.39 -8.77 -3.24
C GLY A 175 -7.20 -7.38 -2.67
N ILE A 176 -8.15 -6.52 -2.98
CA ILE A 176 -8.20 -5.12 -2.55
C ILE A 176 -9.66 -4.76 -2.27
N LYS A 177 -9.90 -3.90 -1.28
CA LYS A 177 -11.24 -3.33 -1.10
C LYS A 177 -11.57 -2.50 -2.33
N THR A 178 -12.74 -2.72 -2.93
CA THR A 178 -13.10 -2.12 -4.22
C THR A 178 -13.01 -0.60 -4.21
N ILE A 179 -13.27 0.04 -3.06
CA ILE A 179 -13.16 1.50 -2.87
C ILE A 179 -11.78 2.09 -3.20
N TYR A 180 -10.71 1.29 -3.17
CA TYR A 180 -9.36 1.75 -3.49
C TYR A 180 -8.99 1.63 -4.98
N ILE A 181 -9.84 1.00 -5.81
CA ILE A 181 -9.60 0.90 -7.25
C ILE A 181 -10.24 2.10 -7.95
N LYS A 182 -9.43 2.88 -8.67
CA LYS A 182 -9.91 3.98 -9.53
C LYS A 182 -9.92 3.61 -11.02
N ASP A 183 -9.04 2.71 -11.45
CA ASP A 183 -8.95 2.27 -12.85
C ASP A 183 -10.06 1.25 -13.17
N GLU A 184 -11.09 1.68 -13.90
CA GLU A 184 -12.23 0.83 -14.26
C GLU A 184 -11.86 -0.33 -15.19
N SER A 185 -10.75 -0.24 -15.94
CA SER A 185 -10.30 -1.33 -16.82
C SER A 185 -9.98 -2.62 -16.05
N ILE A 186 -9.72 -2.49 -14.75
CA ILE A 186 -9.52 -3.61 -13.84
C ILE A 186 -10.78 -4.48 -13.73
N PHE A 187 -11.98 -3.93 -13.92
CA PHE A 187 -13.22 -4.69 -13.78
C PHE A 187 -13.64 -5.43 -15.06
N SER A 188 -13.14 -5.01 -16.21
CA SER A 188 -13.60 -5.50 -17.52
C SER A 188 -12.65 -6.55 -18.11
N ASN A 189 -12.44 -7.66 -17.39
CA ASN A 189 -11.64 -8.80 -17.85
C ASN A 189 -12.09 -10.12 -17.20
N THR A 190 -11.57 -11.25 -17.69
CA THR A 190 -11.96 -12.59 -17.23
C THR A 190 -11.26 -13.03 -15.93
N TYR A 191 -10.17 -12.38 -15.55
CA TYR A 191 -9.37 -12.71 -14.36
C TYR A 191 -9.91 -12.08 -13.08
N THR A 192 -10.64 -10.98 -13.22
CA THR A 192 -11.11 -10.16 -12.11
C THR A 192 -12.51 -10.57 -11.70
N LYS A 193 -12.65 -10.92 -10.43
CA LYS A 193 -13.93 -11.16 -9.78
C LYS A 193 -14.21 -10.02 -8.81
N ARG A 194 -15.44 -9.49 -8.85
CA ARG A 194 -15.90 -8.46 -7.93
C ARG A 194 -16.94 -9.03 -6.98
N PHE A 195 -16.62 -8.98 -5.69
CA PHE A 195 -17.53 -9.31 -4.61
C PHE A 195 -18.21 -8.03 -4.18
N LEU A 196 -19.28 -7.72 -4.92
CA LEU A 196 -20.28 -6.77 -4.49
C LEU A 196 -21.18 -7.51 -3.52
N ARG A 197 -21.29 -7.09 -2.27
CA ARG A 197 -22.50 -7.26 -1.44
C ARG A 197 -22.20 -6.88 0.00
N ASN A 198 -22.95 -5.88 0.46
CA ASN A 198 -23.11 -5.41 1.84
C ASN A 198 -23.83 -6.48 2.70
N LYS A 199 -23.32 -7.72 2.69
CA LYS A 199 -23.89 -8.87 3.40
C LYS A 199 -23.28 -8.97 4.78
N LYS A 200 -24.08 -9.44 5.73
CA LYS A 200 -23.54 -9.97 6.98
C LYS A 200 -22.68 -11.17 6.64
N SER A 201 -21.49 -11.22 7.21
CA SER A 201 -20.58 -12.35 7.03
C SER A 201 -20.13 -12.88 8.38
N LEU A 202 -19.92 -14.18 8.41
CA LEU A 202 -19.28 -14.88 9.51
C LEU A 202 -17.76 -14.82 9.31
N PHE A 203 -17.05 -14.26 10.28
CA PHE A 203 -15.60 -14.15 10.30
C PHE A 203 -15.04 -15.19 11.27
N TYR A 204 -14.32 -16.16 10.74
CA TYR A 204 -13.58 -17.14 11.52
C TYR A 204 -12.12 -16.69 11.67
N TYR A 205 -11.64 -16.57 12.90
CA TYR A 205 -10.26 -16.21 13.21
C TYR A 205 -9.44 -17.48 13.42
N GLY A 206 -8.62 -17.82 12.44
CA GLY A 206 -7.85 -19.05 12.44
C GLY A 206 -6.38 -18.83 12.76
N LYS A 207 -5.79 -19.88 13.36
CA LYS A 207 -4.35 -20.05 13.54
C LYS A 207 -3.98 -21.44 13.05
N SER A 208 -2.92 -21.54 12.26
CA SER A 208 -2.35 -22.82 11.84
C SER A 208 -0.83 -22.74 11.79
N PRO A 209 -0.12 -23.87 11.89
CA PRO A 209 1.25 -23.94 11.41
C PRO A 209 1.32 -23.43 9.97
N TYR A 210 2.47 -22.89 9.57
CA TYR A 210 2.76 -22.51 8.19
C TYR A 210 3.03 -23.77 7.34
N ASP A 211 2.04 -24.66 7.32
CA ASP A 211 1.98 -25.81 6.43
C ASP A 211 0.84 -25.56 5.44
N ALA A 212 1.16 -25.57 4.14
CA ALA A 212 0.18 -25.42 3.08
C ALA A 212 -0.93 -26.50 3.18
N ASN A 213 -0.58 -27.67 3.75
CA ASN A 213 -1.49 -28.80 3.88
C ASN A 213 -2.64 -28.54 4.87
N TYR A 214 -2.52 -27.55 5.75
CA TYR A 214 -3.59 -27.21 6.70
C TYR A 214 -4.85 -26.69 5.99
N PHE A 215 -4.66 -25.96 4.89
CA PHE A 215 -5.73 -25.39 4.09
C PHE A 215 -6.14 -26.28 2.93
N ILE A 216 -5.18 -27.08 2.41
CA ILE A 216 -5.32 -27.87 1.19
C ILE A 216 -4.78 -29.27 1.48
N ASP A 217 -5.63 -30.28 1.59
CA ASP A 217 -5.17 -31.66 1.58
C ASP A 217 -5.41 -32.22 0.18
N GLU A 218 -4.37 -32.34 -0.65
CA GLU A 218 -4.51 -32.85 -2.03
C GLU A 218 -5.11 -34.27 -2.08
N LYS A 219 -5.12 -34.99 -0.95
CA LYS A 219 -5.69 -36.34 -0.83
C LYS A 219 -7.14 -36.34 -0.38
N LYS A 220 -7.73 -35.19 -0.02
CA LYS A 220 -9.10 -35.10 0.48
C LYS A 220 -9.89 -34.00 -0.24
N PRO A 221 -11.22 -34.19 -0.41
CA PRO A 221 -12.10 -33.10 -0.80
C PRO A 221 -11.93 -31.91 0.12
N LEU A 222 -12.05 -30.70 -0.43
CA LEU A 222 -11.81 -29.47 0.33
C LEU A 222 -12.75 -29.36 1.54
N LYS A 223 -14.00 -29.80 1.38
CA LYS A 223 -15.02 -29.86 2.44
C LYS A 223 -14.63 -30.74 3.63
N GLU A 224 -13.73 -31.70 3.42
CA GLU A 224 -13.25 -32.61 4.47
C GLU A 224 -11.99 -32.09 5.18
N THR A 225 -11.41 -30.99 4.71
CA THR A 225 -10.29 -30.35 5.40
C THR A 225 -10.73 -29.80 6.76
N LYS A 226 -9.79 -29.75 7.71
CA LYS A 226 -10.06 -29.34 9.10
C LYS A 226 -10.71 -27.95 9.18
N LEU A 227 -10.25 -27.00 8.37
CA LEU A 227 -10.78 -25.64 8.32
C LEU A 227 -12.25 -25.64 7.88
N TYR A 228 -12.53 -26.28 6.75
CA TYR A 228 -13.87 -26.31 6.17
C TYR A 228 -14.89 -27.00 7.05
N LYS A 229 -14.51 -28.15 7.62
CA LYS A 229 -15.36 -28.85 8.57
C LYS A 229 -15.70 -27.97 9.77
N THR A 230 -14.71 -27.26 10.33
CA THR A 230 -14.92 -26.32 11.44
C THR A 230 -15.95 -25.24 11.09
N ILE A 231 -15.88 -24.69 9.87
CA ILE A 231 -16.79 -23.65 9.38
C ILE A 231 -18.20 -24.21 9.19
N PHE A 232 -18.35 -25.29 8.43
CA PHE A 232 -19.67 -25.83 8.10
C PHE A 232 -20.38 -26.45 9.31
N ASP A 233 -19.66 -27.11 10.22
CA ASP A 233 -20.22 -27.61 11.48
C ASP A 233 -20.79 -26.46 12.32
N TYR A 234 -20.08 -25.32 12.38
CA TYR A 234 -20.56 -24.12 13.07
C TYR A 234 -21.82 -23.55 12.40
N MET A 235 -21.79 -23.41 11.06
CA MET A 235 -22.95 -22.91 10.32
C MET A 235 -24.18 -23.78 10.52
N GLN A 236 -24.03 -25.10 10.47
CA GLN A 236 -25.12 -26.05 10.72
C GLN A 236 -25.65 -25.92 12.14
N LYS A 237 -24.77 -25.84 13.14
CA LYS A 237 -25.15 -25.70 14.56
C LYS A 237 -26.01 -24.46 14.83
N TYR A 238 -25.69 -23.34 14.17
CA TYR A 238 -26.38 -22.06 14.38
C TYR A 238 -27.37 -21.70 13.25
N ASN A 239 -27.66 -22.66 12.37
CA ASN A 239 -28.61 -22.51 11.26
C ASN A 239 -28.30 -21.32 10.31
N TYR A 240 -27.02 -21.05 10.07
CA TYR A 240 -26.59 -20.08 9.08
C TYR A 240 -26.63 -20.70 7.68
N LYS A 241 -27.15 -19.93 6.71
CA LYS A 241 -27.10 -20.28 5.29
C LYS A 241 -26.02 -19.46 4.60
N GLN A 242 -25.18 -20.13 3.81
CA GLN A 242 -24.19 -19.45 2.98
C GLN A 242 -24.91 -18.61 1.92
N ASN A 243 -24.43 -17.38 1.71
CA ASN A 243 -25.02 -16.43 0.78
C ASN A 243 -23.96 -15.76 -0.08
N GLY A 244 -23.13 -16.56 -0.73
CA GLY A 244 -22.00 -16.11 -1.52
C GLY A 244 -20.71 -16.76 -1.08
N GLU A 245 -19.67 -16.41 -1.81
CA GLU A 245 -18.48 -17.22 -1.89
C GLU A 245 -17.56 -16.97 -0.68
N ILE A 246 -16.90 -18.06 -0.26
CA ILE A 246 -15.99 -18.04 0.88
C ILE A 246 -14.64 -17.52 0.39
N TYR A 247 -14.04 -16.65 1.18
CA TYR A 247 -12.67 -16.23 0.95
C TYR A 247 -11.90 -16.10 2.25
N MET A 248 -10.59 -16.16 2.15
CA MET A 248 -9.68 -16.09 3.28
C MET A 248 -8.51 -15.19 2.94
N PHE A 249 -7.98 -14.52 3.95
CA PHE A 249 -6.72 -13.79 3.82
C PHE A 249 -5.86 -13.97 5.06
N THR A 250 -4.56 -13.97 4.83
CA THR A 250 -3.57 -13.99 5.91
C THR A 250 -3.45 -12.59 6.50
N THR A 251 -3.43 -12.51 7.82
CA THR A 251 -3.26 -11.25 8.55
C THR A 251 -1.83 -11.08 9.05
N ALA A 252 -1.23 -12.17 9.56
CA ALA A 252 0.13 -12.18 10.06
C ALA A 252 0.74 -13.59 10.05
N SER A 253 2.05 -13.63 10.24
CA SER A 253 2.80 -14.81 10.65
C SER A 253 3.63 -14.49 11.89
N SER A 254 3.80 -15.47 12.77
CA SER A 254 4.64 -15.37 13.97
C SER A 254 5.52 -16.61 14.09
N ILE A 255 6.64 -16.49 14.80
CA ILE A 255 7.40 -17.64 15.26
C ILE A 255 7.06 -17.83 16.73
N GLU A 256 6.58 -19.02 17.09
CA GLU A 256 6.22 -19.40 18.46
C GLU A 256 6.87 -20.74 18.77
N ASP A 257 7.69 -20.78 19.82
CA ASP A 257 8.46 -21.98 20.21
C ASP A 257 9.23 -22.62 19.06
N GLY A 258 9.83 -21.79 18.20
CA GLY A 258 10.60 -22.22 17.02
C GLY A 258 9.77 -22.65 15.81
N ASN A 259 8.43 -22.63 15.90
CA ASN A 259 7.53 -23.00 14.81
C ASN A 259 6.91 -21.77 14.16
N LEU A 260 6.88 -21.74 12.83
CA LEU A 260 6.23 -20.68 12.07
C LEU A 260 4.72 -20.92 12.04
N TYR A 261 3.94 -19.96 12.54
CA TYR A 261 2.49 -19.95 12.50
C TYR A 261 1.98 -18.88 11.55
N ARG A 262 0.77 -19.11 11.04
CA ARG A 262 -0.01 -18.17 10.24
C ARG A 262 -1.33 -17.88 10.93
N TYR A 263 -1.68 -16.60 10.99
CA TYR A 263 -2.98 -16.11 11.40
C TYR A 263 -3.78 -15.67 10.18
N PHE A 264 -5.02 -16.14 10.08
CA PHE A 264 -5.86 -15.90 8.92
C PHE A 264 -7.29 -15.63 9.35
N ILE A 265 -8.02 -14.97 8.47
CA ILE A 265 -9.44 -14.73 8.62
C ILE A 265 -10.14 -15.37 7.44
N THR A 266 -11.07 -16.27 7.73
CA THR A 266 -12.00 -16.80 6.73
C THR A 266 -13.32 -16.07 6.84
N VAL A 267 -13.82 -15.56 5.73
CA VAL A 267 -15.05 -14.80 5.62
C VAL A 267 -16.07 -15.64 4.85
N VAL A 268 -17.21 -15.89 5.47
CA VAL A 268 -18.33 -16.62 4.89
C VAL A 268 -19.54 -15.70 4.84
N PRO A 269 -19.94 -15.21 3.66
CA PRO A 269 -21.20 -14.49 3.49
C PRO A 269 -22.40 -15.33 3.94
N ILE A 270 -23.32 -14.75 4.71
CA ILE A 270 -24.50 -15.45 5.25
C ILE A 270 -25.81 -14.69 4.99
N GLU A 271 -26.94 -15.40 5.01
CA GLU A 271 -28.31 -14.82 5.05
C GLU A 271 -28.68 -14.30 6.44
#